data_AF-A0A9R0D819-F1
#
_entry.id   AF-A0A9R0D819-F1
#
_cell.length_a   1.000
_cell.length_b   1.000
_cell.length_c   1.000
_cell.angle_alpha   90.00
_cell.angle_beta   90.00
_cell.angle_gamma   90.00
#
_symmetry.space_group_name_H-M   'P 1'
#
loop_
_entity.id
_entity.type
_entity.pdbx_description
1 polymer ?
#
loop_
_entity_poly.entity_id
_entity_poly.type
_entity_poly.pdbx_seq_one_letter_code
_entity_poly.pdbx_strand_id
1 'polypeptide(L)'
;MAPQIELSTWTPTSISFAERQENRIKRLRSLRSARKQARINNYQETVAEEARSNLPPNSTLDDQAKSQETEKAGEEHSGVQQLNILSAVDAERVECKKRKNPDEGFSTYEQVTVRQYNGLVENMPAADVEQNETKKQKYDDAFDGVPNVHEDREEAIDMMVNDLSEEQIVKRARYSTRCGDNDDADIDSINDKKQETGEWNLNRFYGENTASTKQNLVLPFCCWCKLQQYAQYLSQI
;
A
#
# COMPACT_ATOMS: atom_id res chain seq x y z
N MET A 1 -40.16 43.03 2.43
CA MET A 1 -41.54 42.64 2.81
C MET A 1 -41.45 41.45 3.74
N ALA A 2 -41.51 41.68 5.06
CA ALA A 2 -41.49 40.61 6.05
C ALA A 2 -42.94 40.10 6.26
N PRO A 3 -43.19 38.79 6.25
CA PRO A 3 -44.51 38.26 6.54
C PRO A 3 -44.84 38.47 8.03
N GLN A 4 -46.02 39.04 8.29
CA GLN A 4 -46.58 39.25 9.62
C GLN A 4 -46.77 37.90 10.31
N ILE A 5 -46.17 37.72 11.48
CA ILE A 5 -46.38 36.55 12.34
C ILE A 5 -47.67 36.81 13.12
N GLU A 6 -48.76 36.17 12.69
CA GLU A 6 -50.03 36.19 13.42
C GLU A 6 -49.87 35.40 14.74
N LEU A 7 -49.86 36.15 15.85
CA LEU A 7 -49.90 35.62 17.21
C LEU A 7 -51.30 35.04 17.49
N SER A 8 -51.46 33.73 17.26
CA SER A 8 -52.68 33.00 17.63
C SER A 8 -52.84 32.99 19.15
N THR A 9 -53.90 33.62 19.65
CA THR A 9 -54.28 33.67 21.06
C THR A 9 -54.68 32.27 21.56
N TRP A 10 -53.92 31.73 22.52
CA TRP A 10 -54.27 30.50 23.22
C TRP A 10 -55.40 30.77 24.23
N THR A 11 -56.64 30.54 23.82
CA THR A 11 -57.73 30.32 24.78
C THR A 11 -57.71 28.83 25.18
N PRO A 12 -57.59 28.50 26.48
CA PRO A 12 -57.56 27.11 26.91
C PRO A 12 -58.96 26.52 26.80
N THR A 13 -59.24 25.85 25.69
CA THR A 13 -60.44 25.03 25.54
C THR A 13 -60.36 23.90 26.58
N SER A 14 -61.46 23.58 27.27
CA SER A 14 -61.52 22.48 28.24
C SER A 14 -61.54 21.13 27.53
N ILE A 15 -60.37 20.76 26.97
CA ILE A 15 -60.15 19.49 26.27
C ILE A 15 -60.38 18.33 27.24
N SER A 16 -61.20 17.35 26.84
CA SER A 16 -61.46 16.14 27.63
C SER A 16 -60.19 15.30 27.83
N PHE A 17 -60.15 14.48 28.89
CA PHE A 17 -58.97 13.66 29.19
C PHE A 17 -58.57 12.72 28.03
N ALA A 18 -59.55 12.13 27.34
CA ALA A 18 -59.34 11.25 26.19
C ALA A 18 -58.67 12.01 25.03
N GLU A 19 -59.14 13.22 24.73
CA GLU A 19 -58.61 14.05 23.66
C GLU A 19 -57.20 14.60 23.97
N ARG A 20 -56.90 14.89 25.25
CA ARG A 20 -55.52 15.21 25.69
C ARG A 20 -54.57 14.02 25.49
N GLN A 21 -55.05 12.80 25.79
CA GLN A 21 -54.28 11.58 25.60
C GLN A 21 -54.02 11.29 24.10
N GLU A 22 -55.03 11.48 23.25
CA GLU A 22 -54.86 11.36 21.80
C GLU A 22 -53.87 12.39 21.23
N ASN A 23 -53.96 13.65 21.67
CA ASN A 23 -53.03 14.69 21.26
C ASN A 23 -51.60 14.39 21.71
N ARG A 24 -51.43 13.81 22.91
CA ARG A 24 -50.12 13.33 23.39
C ARG A 24 -49.58 12.20 22.52
N ILE A 25 -50.41 11.23 22.14
CA ILE A 25 -50.00 10.11 21.27
C ILE A 25 -49.65 10.61 19.86
N LYS A 26 -50.42 11.54 19.28
CA LYS A 26 -50.14 12.15 17.97
C LYS A 26 -48.80 12.89 17.97
N ARG A 27 -48.52 13.69 19.01
CA ARG A 27 -47.22 14.37 19.20
C ARG A 27 -46.05 13.40 19.37
N LEU A 28 -46.24 12.29 20.07
CA LEU A 28 -45.20 11.26 20.22
C LEU A 28 -44.92 10.54 18.90
N ARG A 29 -45.95 10.29 18.07
CA ARG A 29 -45.79 9.71 16.73
C ARG A 29 -45.05 10.65 15.78
N SER A 30 -45.42 11.94 15.74
CA SER A 30 -44.72 12.91 14.90
C SER A 30 -43.26 13.07 15.30
N LEU A 31 -42.97 13.11 16.60
CA LEU A 31 -41.60 13.18 17.11
C LEU A 31 -40.79 11.92 16.80
N ARG A 32 -41.39 10.74 16.83
CA ARG A 32 -40.74 9.50 16.37
C ARG A 32 -40.42 9.53 14.88
N SER A 33 -41.35 10.01 14.04
CA SER A 33 -41.13 10.17 12.60
C SER A 33 -40.02 11.18 12.32
N ALA A 34 -40.02 12.32 12.99
CA ALA A 34 -38.98 13.35 12.86
C ALA A 34 -37.60 12.82 13.29
N ARG A 35 -37.52 12.09 14.41
CA ARG A 35 -36.27 11.42 14.85
C ARG A 35 -35.79 10.33 13.87
N LYS A 36 -36.72 9.66 13.17
CA LYS A 36 -36.36 8.68 12.15
C LYS A 36 -35.83 9.37 10.89
N GLN A 37 -36.50 10.42 10.43
CA GLN A 37 -36.07 11.24 9.29
C GLN A 37 -34.71 11.89 9.54
N ALA A 38 -34.50 12.51 10.71
CA ALA A 38 -33.21 13.10 11.06
C ALA A 38 -32.07 12.06 11.05
N ARG A 39 -32.30 10.85 11.55
CA ARG A 39 -31.29 9.76 11.48
C ARG A 39 -30.98 9.36 10.05
N ILE A 40 -31.98 9.27 9.19
CA ILE A 40 -31.81 8.92 7.77
C ILE A 40 -31.04 10.03 7.05
N ASN A 41 -31.42 11.29 7.25
CA ASN A 41 -30.78 12.44 6.62
C ASN A 41 -29.32 12.55 7.04
N ASN A 42 -29.01 12.40 8.34
CA ASN A 42 -27.64 12.42 8.81
C ASN A 42 -26.80 11.30 8.17
N TYR A 43 -27.35 10.09 8.07
CA TYR A 43 -26.66 8.99 7.41
C TYR A 43 -26.39 9.27 5.92
N GLN A 44 -27.38 9.83 5.21
CA GLN A 44 -27.23 10.21 3.81
C GLN A 44 -26.17 11.31 3.62
N GLU A 45 -26.12 12.29 4.52
CA GLU A 45 -25.12 13.35 4.51
C GLU A 45 -23.71 12.78 4.76
N THR A 46 -23.54 11.91 5.76
CA THR A 46 -22.25 11.25 6.03
C THR A 46 -21.77 10.42 4.84
N VAL A 47 -22.64 9.65 4.20
CA VAL A 47 -22.29 8.87 3.00
C VAL A 47 -21.92 9.78 1.82
N ALA A 48 -22.60 10.92 1.66
CA ALA A 48 -22.28 11.88 0.60
C ALA A 48 -20.95 12.61 0.85
N GLU A 49 -20.61 12.90 2.11
CA GLU A 49 -19.32 13.48 2.51
C GLU A 49 -18.18 12.48 2.36
N GLU A 50 -18.41 11.22 2.72
CA GLU A 50 -17.47 10.12 2.50
C GLU A 50 -17.23 9.91 0.99
N ALA A 51 -18.29 9.94 0.18
CA ALA A 51 -18.16 9.88 -1.28
C ALA A 51 -17.35 11.06 -1.84
N ARG A 52 -17.60 12.30 -1.35
CA ARG A 52 -16.85 13.50 -1.75
C ARG A 52 -15.38 13.47 -1.34
N SER A 53 -15.06 12.88 -0.18
CA SER A 53 -13.68 12.78 0.31
C SER A 53 -12.91 11.62 -0.35
N ASN A 54 -13.60 10.56 -0.75
CA ASN A 54 -13.04 9.47 -1.53
C ASN A 54 -12.73 9.87 -2.99
N LEU A 55 -13.30 10.97 -3.48
CA LEU A 55 -12.98 11.52 -4.80
C LEU A 55 -11.59 12.19 -4.79
N PRO A 56 -10.78 12.01 -5.84
CA PRO A 56 -9.50 12.71 -5.97
C PRO A 56 -9.70 14.23 -5.98
N PRO A 57 -8.80 15.03 -5.36
CA PRO A 57 -8.96 16.48 -5.22
C PRO A 57 -8.99 17.27 -6.54
N ASN A 58 -8.68 16.63 -7.68
CA ASN A 58 -8.72 17.22 -9.02
C ASN A 58 -9.92 16.74 -9.86
N SER A 59 -10.96 16.14 -9.26
CA SER A 59 -12.13 15.71 -10.02
C SER A 59 -12.97 16.92 -10.45
N THR A 60 -13.18 17.11 -11.75
CA THR A 60 -14.08 18.16 -12.26
C THR A 60 -15.54 17.70 -12.23
N LEU A 61 -16.50 18.63 -12.22
CA LEU A 61 -17.94 18.30 -12.26
C LEU A 61 -18.32 17.49 -13.51
N ASP A 62 -17.59 17.70 -14.62
CA ASP A 62 -17.77 16.97 -15.87
C ASP A 62 -17.34 15.50 -15.75
N ASP A 63 -16.33 15.20 -14.94
CA ASP A 63 -15.88 13.82 -14.69
C ASP A 63 -16.89 13.02 -13.86
N GLN A 64 -17.60 13.69 -12.94
CA GLN A 64 -18.67 13.09 -12.15
C GLN A 64 -19.90 12.77 -13.02
N ALA A 65 -20.24 13.65 -13.96
CA ALA A 65 -21.33 13.40 -14.91
C ALA A 65 -21.02 12.19 -15.81
N LYS A 66 -19.78 12.11 -16.33
CA LYS A 66 -19.31 10.96 -17.12
C LYS A 66 -19.30 9.65 -16.32
N SER A 67 -18.91 9.70 -15.04
CA SER A 67 -19.00 8.54 -14.14
C SER A 67 -20.42 8.00 -14.04
N GLN A 68 -21.39 8.88 -13.78
CA GLN A 68 -22.80 8.50 -13.68
C GLN A 68 -23.37 8.01 -15.01
N GLU A 69 -22.90 8.52 -16.15
CA GLU A 69 -23.31 8.05 -17.48
C GLU A 69 -22.76 6.65 -17.78
N THR A 70 -21.50 6.38 -17.44
CA THR A 70 -20.90 5.04 -17.60
C THR A 70 -21.50 3.99 -16.67
N GLU A 71 -21.83 4.36 -15.42
CA GLU A 71 -22.53 3.48 -14.48
C GLU A 71 -23.95 3.14 -14.96
N LYS A 72 -24.64 4.09 -15.59
CA LYS A 72 -25.95 3.85 -16.24
C LYS A 72 -25.83 2.96 -17.48
N ALA A 73 -24.70 3.04 -18.19
CA ALA A 73 -24.39 2.17 -19.32
C ALA A 73 -23.92 0.76 -18.89
N GLY A 74 -23.52 0.59 -17.62
CA GLY A 74 -23.04 -0.68 -17.06
C GLY A 74 -21.57 -0.97 -17.38
N GLU A 75 -20.80 0.04 -17.80
CA GLU A 75 -19.38 -0.09 -18.10
C GLU A 75 -18.50 0.44 -16.96
N GLU A 76 -17.30 -0.13 -16.79
CA GLU A 76 -16.36 0.31 -15.76
C GLU A 76 -15.75 1.67 -16.14
N HIS A 77 -16.11 2.72 -15.38
CA HIS A 77 -15.69 4.10 -15.62
C HIS A 77 -14.16 4.24 -15.77
N SER A 78 -13.39 3.46 -15.01
CA SER A 78 -11.92 3.49 -15.04
C SER A 78 -11.36 3.10 -16.42
N GLY A 79 -11.95 2.08 -17.06
CA GLY A 79 -11.53 1.59 -18.38
C GLY A 79 -11.93 2.54 -19.50
N VAL A 80 -13.15 3.06 -19.46
CA VAL A 80 -13.64 4.04 -20.44
C VAL A 80 -12.86 5.35 -20.38
N GLN A 81 -12.50 5.81 -19.17
CA GLN A 81 -11.67 7.00 -18.97
C GLN A 81 -10.25 6.79 -19.49
N GLN A 82 -9.63 5.63 -19.25
CA GLN A 82 -8.29 5.33 -19.77
C GLN A 82 -8.28 5.25 -21.30
N LEU A 83 -9.33 4.68 -21.91
CA LEU A 83 -9.46 4.59 -23.37
C LEU A 83 -9.73 5.96 -24.04
N ASN A 84 -10.47 6.85 -23.37
CA ASN A 84 -10.81 8.17 -23.91
C ASN A 84 -9.75 9.24 -23.66
N ILE A 85 -8.92 9.12 -22.60
CA ILE A 85 -7.95 10.14 -22.21
C ILE A 85 -6.54 9.87 -22.76
N LEU A 86 -6.12 8.61 -22.92
CA LEU A 86 -4.75 8.28 -23.31
C LEU A 86 -4.66 8.05 -24.82
N SER A 87 -4.00 8.97 -25.52
CA SER A 87 -3.45 8.70 -26.85
C SER A 87 -2.57 7.44 -26.78
N ALA A 88 -2.51 6.65 -27.86
CA ALA A 88 -1.71 5.41 -27.90
C ALA A 88 -0.24 5.61 -27.43
N VAL A 89 0.30 6.82 -27.65
CA VAL A 89 1.65 7.23 -27.21
C VAL A 89 1.76 7.37 -25.68
N ASP A 90 0.71 7.86 -25.02
CA ASP A 90 0.71 8.02 -23.56
C ASP A 90 0.43 6.69 -22.85
N ALA A 91 -0.31 5.78 -23.48
CA ALA A 91 -0.45 4.39 -23.02
C ALA A 91 0.91 3.67 -23.03
N GLU A 92 1.71 3.83 -24.10
CA GLU A 92 3.06 3.25 -24.20
C GLU A 92 4.03 3.82 -23.14
N ARG A 93 3.92 5.12 -22.82
CA ARG A 93 4.70 5.75 -21.73
C ARG A 93 4.30 5.23 -20.35
N VAL A 94 3.01 4.99 -20.12
CA VAL A 94 2.51 4.41 -18.87
C VAL A 94 2.95 2.96 -18.73
N GLU A 95 3.01 2.19 -19.82
CA GLU A 95 3.55 0.83 -19.83
C GLU A 95 5.07 0.79 -19.62
N CYS A 96 5.83 1.73 -20.19
CA CYS A 96 7.27 1.84 -19.93
C CYS A 96 7.57 2.15 -18.46
N LYS A 97 6.75 2.98 -17.80
CA LYS A 97 6.86 3.24 -16.35
C LYS A 97 6.59 2.01 -15.48
N LYS A 98 5.95 0.96 -16.03
CA LYS A 98 5.67 -0.31 -15.33
C LYS A 98 6.79 -1.35 -15.49
N ARG A 99 7.84 -1.08 -16.28
CA ARG A 99 8.99 -1.99 -16.42
C ARG A 99 9.76 -2.05 -15.11
N LYS A 100 9.30 -2.91 -14.20
CA LYS A 100 9.98 -3.25 -12.95
C LYS A 100 11.12 -4.19 -13.29
N ASN A 101 12.30 -3.94 -12.74
CA ASN A 101 13.43 -4.88 -12.78
C ASN A 101 13.47 -5.64 -11.44
N PRO A 102 12.63 -6.68 -11.24
CA PRO A 102 12.62 -7.43 -10.00
C PRO A 102 13.95 -8.15 -9.79
N ASP A 103 14.34 -8.33 -8.53
CA ASP A 103 15.46 -9.18 -8.19
C ASP A 103 15.05 -10.65 -8.36
N GLU A 104 15.75 -11.37 -9.23
CA GLU A 104 15.50 -12.79 -9.52
C GLU A 104 16.24 -13.70 -8.53
N GLY A 105 17.01 -13.11 -7.61
CA GLY A 105 17.82 -13.80 -6.63
C GLY A 105 19.28 -13.93 -7.04
N PHE A 106 20.10 -14.44 -6.12
CA PHE A 106 21.52 -14.60 -6.35
C PHE A 106 21.81 -15.79 -7.27
N SER A 107 22.37 -15.52 -8.44
CA SER A 107 22.82 -16.52 -9.42
C SER A 107 24.36 -16.64 -9.44
N THR A 108 25.05 -15.59 -9.89
CA THR A 108 26.50 -15.48 -9.99
C THR A 108 26.95 -14.08 -9.60
N TYR A 109 28.19 -13.95 -9.10
CA TYR A 109 28.76 -12.65 -8.76
C TYR A 109 28.83 -11.73 -10.00
N GLU A 110 29.14 -12.26 -11.18
CA GLU A 110 29.19 -11.48 -12.42
C GLU A 110 27.84 -10.84 -12.76
N GLN A 111 26.75 -11.61 -12.73
CA GLN A 111 25.42 -11.08 -13.02
C GLN A 111 24.99 -10.03 -12.00
N VAL A 112 25.32 -10.21 -10.72
CA VAL A 112 25.06 -9.21 -9.68
C VAL A 112 25.88 -7.95 -9.93
N THR A 113 27.15 -8.07 -10.31
CA THR A 113 27.99 -6.90 -10.64
C THR A 113 27.50 -6.15 -11.85
N VAL A 114 27.01 -6.84 -12.89
CA VAL A 114 26.42 -6.20 -14.07
C VAL A 114 25.16 -5.43 -13.69
N ARG A 115 24.28 -6.00 -12.85
CA ARG A 115 23.10 -5.31 -12.34
C ARG A 115 23.48 -4.07 -11.52
N GLN A 116 24.46 -4.19 -10.63
CA GLN A 116 24.97 -3.06 -9.85
C GLN A 116 25.52 -1.96 -10.77
N TYR A 117 26.35 -2.34 -11.75
CA TYR A 117 26.97 -1.42 -12.68
C TYR A 117 25.93 -0.68 -13.53
N ASN A 118 24.98 -1.38 -14.13
CA ASN A 118 23.93 -0.76 -14.94
C ASN A 118 23.12 0.24 -14.11
N GLY A 119 22.78 -0.10 -12.86
CA GLY A 119 22.11 0.82 -11.94
C GLY A 119 22.96 2.05 -11.59
N LEU A 120 24.29 1.91 -11.43
CA LEU A 120 25.17 3.06 -11.23
C LEU A 120 25.24 3.94 -12.48
N VAL A 121 25.32 3.35 -13.66
CA VAL A 121 25.36 4.08 -14.93
C VAL A 121 24.08 4.89 -15.17
N GLU A 122 22.92 4.32 -14.84
CA GLU A 122 21.64 5.02 -14.95
C GLU A 122 21.50 6.18 -13.95
N ASN A 123 22.14 6.07 -12.77
CA ASN A 123 22.09 7.10 -11.73
C ASN A 123 23.18 8.17 -11.89
N MET A 124 24.17 7.97 -12.76
CA MET A 124 25.21 8.97 -12.98
C MET A 124 24.60 10.27 -13.55
N PRO A 125 25.04 11.44 -13.06
CA PRO A 125 24.58 12.70 -13.60
C PRO A 125 24.96 12.81 -15.08
N ALA A 126 24.13 13.51 -15.86
CA ALA A 126 24.43 13.77 -17.26
C ALA A 126 25.80 14.44 -17.39
N ALA A 127 26.59 13.99 -18.35
CA ALA A 127 27.93 14.52 -18.58
C ALA A 127 27.87 16.02 -18.90
N ASP A 128 28.70 16.82 -18.21
CA ASP A 128 28.83 18.25 -18.48
C ASP A 128 29.52 18.44 -19.84
N VAL A 129 28.72 18.85 -20.83
CA VAL A 129 29.15 19.01 -22.21
C VAL A 129 30.16 20.14 -22.35
N GLU A 130 29.96 21.26 -21.63
CA GLU A 130 30.87 22.42 -21.69
C GLU A 130 32.25 22.06 -21.16
N GLN A 131 32.30 21.33 -20.04
CA GLN A 131 33.57 20.88 -19.48
C GLN A 131 34.28 19.90 -20.41
N ASN A 132 33.55 18.95 -21.01
CA ASN A 132 34.13 18.04 -21.97
C ASN A 132 34.69 18.75 -23.20
N GLU A 133 34.01 19.78 -23.71
CA GLU A 133 34.50 20.61 -24.81
C GLU A 133 35.76 21.38 -24.43
N THR A 134 35.84 21.95 -23.23
CA THR A 134 37.06 22.64 -22.76
C THR A 134 38.23 21.67 -22.59
N LYS A 135 38.00 20.44 -22.10
CA LYS A 135 39.03 19.40 -22.02
C LYS A 135 39.47 18.99 -23.42
N LYS A 136 38.54 18.83 -24.35
CA LYS A 136 38.82 18.52 -25.76
C LYS A 136 39.67 19.59 -26.43
N GLN A 137 39.39 20.87 -26.20
CA GLN A 137 40.21 21.98 -26.72
C GLN A 137 41.61 22.04 -26.10
N LYS A 138 41.76 21.69 -24.81
CA LYS A 138 43.05 21.71 -24.11
C LYS A 138 43.99 20.61 -24.58
N TYR A 139 43.46 19.41 -24.81
CA TYR A 139 44.27 18.25 -25.19
C TYR A 139 44.29 17.99 -26.70
N ASP A 140 43.35 18.55 -27.47
CA ASP A 140 43.24 18.48 -28.94
C ASP A 140 43.53 17.08 -29.51
N ASP A 141 44.72 16.84 -30.06
CA ASP A 141 45.16 15.56 -30.65
C ASP A 141 45.50 14.47 -29.60
N ALA A 142 45.80 14.89 -28.36
CA ALA A 142 46.13 14.02 -27.22
C ALA A 142 44.90 13.58 -26.42
N PHE A 143 43.70 14.07 -26.75
CA PHE A 143 42.46 13.80 -26.00
C PHE A 143 42.09 12.31 -25.98
N ASP A 144 42.31 11.61 -27.10
CA ASP A 144 41.89 10.22 -27.28
C ASP A 144 42.97 9.16 -26.93
N GLY A 145 44.17 9.55 -26.45
CA GLY A 145 45.25 8.55 -26.34
C GLY A 145 46.54 8.86 -25.56
N VAL A 146 46.60 9.87 -24.69
CA VAL A 146 47.86 10.26 -23.99
C VAL A 146 47.77 10.04 -22.47
N PRO A 147 48.86 9.64 -21.80
CA PRO A 147 48.81 8.84 -20.57
C PRO A 147 48.60 9.68 -19.30
N ASN A 148 47.79 9.19 -18.37
CA ASN A 148 47.72 9.37 -16.90
C ASN A 148 48.12 10.71 -16.21
N VAL A 149 48.41 11.80 -16.92
CA VAL A 149 48.76 13.12 -16.33
C VAL A 149 47.50 13.99 -16.24
N HIS A 150 46.36 13.40 -15.85
CA HIS A 150 45.16 14.17 -15.55
C HIS A 150 45.11 14.43 -14.04
N GLU A 151 45.17 15.71 -13.68
CA GLU A 151 44.76 16.16 -12.35
C GLU A 151 43.27 16.49 -12.40
N ASP A 152 42.48 15.73 -11.64
CA ASP A 152 41.04 15.97 -11.47
C ASP A 152 40.80 17.16 -10.54
N ARG A 153 39.63 17.78 -10.68
CA ARG A 153 39.20 18.84 -9.77
C ARG A 153 38.82 18.24 -8.42
N GLU A 154 39.11 18.98 -7.35
CA GLU A 154 38.72 18.60 -5.99
C GLU A 154 37.21 18.35 -5.88
N GLU A 155 36.38 19.19 -6.52
CA GLU A 155 34.92 19.01 -6.57
C GLU A 155 34.49 17.66 -7.17
N ALA A 156 35.18 17.18 -8.21
CA ALA A 156 34.86 15.90 -8.84
C ALA A 156 35.26 14.72 -7.94
N ILE A 157 36.38 14.86 -7.21
CA ILE A 157 36.82 13.89 -6.22
C ILE A 157 35.81 13.82 -5.07
N ASP A 158 35.32 14.96 -4.58
CA ASP A 158 34.31 15.02 -3.52
C ASP A 158 32.99 14.36 -3.97
N MET A 159 32.53 14.60 -5.20
CA MET A 159 31.35 13.91 -5.76
C MET A 159 31.54 12.40 -5.83
N MET A 160 32.72 11.93 -6.26
CA MET A 160 33.05 10.50 -6.30
C MET A 160 33.07 9.89 -4.89
N VAL A 161 33.65 10.59 -3.92
CA VAL A 161 33.70 10.13 -2.52
C VAL A 161 32.30 10.06 -1.93
N ASN A 162 31.43 11.03 -2.21
CA ASN A 162 30.04 11.01 -1.74
C ASN A 162 29.27 9.82 -2.32
N ASP A 163 29.38 9.55 -3.62
CA ASP A 163 28.74 8.37 -4.24
C ASP A 163 29.24 7.05 -3.62
N LEU A 164 30.56 6.90 -3.44
CA LEU A 164 31.14 5.71 -2.83
C LEU A 164 30.71 5.54 -1.37
N SER A 165 30.85 6.59 -0.56
CA SER A 165 30.69 6.53 0.90
C SER A 165 29.23 6.50 1.33
N GLU A 166 28.40 7.38 0.77
CA GLU A 166 27.02 7.55 1.21
C GLU A 166 26.06 6.64 0.45
N GLU A 167 26.30 6.41 -0.84
CA GLU A 167 25.38 5.61 -1.63
C GLU A 167 25.80 4.15 -1.68
N GLN A 168 27.00 3.85 -2.18
CA GLN A 168 27.39 2.47 -2.46
C GLN A 168 27.63 1.66 -1.17
N ILE A 169 28.40 2.20 -0.21
CA ILE A 169 28.72 1.50 1.03
C ILE A 169 27.47 1.32 1.90
N VAL A 170 26.63 2.36 2.05
CA VAL A 170 25.41 2.27 2.85
C VAL A 170 24.41 1.30 2.23
N LYS A 171 24.23 1.31 0.89
CA LYS A 171 23.37 0.33 0.20
C LYS A 171 23.88 -1.10 0.42
N ARG A 172 25.20 -1.33 0.36
CA ARG A 172 25.81 -2.65 0.66
C ARG A 172 25.63 -3.07 2.11
N ALA A 173 25.78 -2.15 3.06
CA ALA A 173 25.57 -2.44 4.48
C ALA A 173 24.10 -2.81 4.79
N ARG A 174 23.15 -2.25 4.05
CA ARG A 174 21.70 -2.52 4.19
C ARG A 174 21.20 -3.73 3.39
N TYR A 175 22.06 -4.43 2.65
CA TYR A 175 21.65 -5.54 1.80
C TYR A 175 20.97 -6.69 2.58
N SER A 176 21.47 -6.97 3.79
CA SER A 176 20.80 -7.86 4.74
C SER A 176 19.93 -7.04 5.68
N THR A 177 18.61 -7.11 5.48
CA THR A 177 17.64 -6.55 6.41
C THR A 177 17.41 -7.52 7.56
N ARG A 178 17.32 -6.99 8.79
CA ARG A 178 16.91 -7.81 9.93
C ARG A 178 15.42 -8.15 9.79
N CYS A 179 15.07 -9.42 9.92
CA CYS A 179 13.68 -9.79 10.18
C CYS A 179 13.29 -9.29 11.57
N GLY A 180 12.04 -8.83 11.72
CA GLY A 180 11.52 -8.44 13.03
C GLY A 180 11.39 -9.65 13.95
N ASP A 181 11.80 -9.49 15.21
CA ASP A 181 11.64 -10.52 16.23
C ASP A 181 10.16 -10.65 16.61
N ASN A 182 9.66 -11.88 16.66
CA ASN A 182 8.28 -12.18 17.07
C ASN A 182 8.29 -12.78 18.48
N ASP A 183 7.90 -11.99 19.48
CA ASP A 183 7.92 -12.41 20.89
C ASP A 183 6.95 -13.55 21.22
N ASP A 184 5.93 -13.76 20.38
CA ASP A 184 4.92 -14.82 20.55
C ASP A 184 5.35 -16.18 19.97
N ALA A 185 6.48 -16.26 19.28
CA ALA A 185 6.97 -17.51 18.72
C ALA A 185 7.61 -18.39 19.81
N ASP A 186 7.33 -19.70 19.80
CA ASP A 186 7.98 -20.65 20.69
C ASP A 186 9.50 -20.69 20.41
N ILE A 187 10.30 -20.43 21.43
CA ILE A 187 11.77 -20.36 21.30
C ILE A 187 12.37 -21.76 21.54
N ASP A 188 12.78 -22.44 20.48
CA ASP A 188 13.41 -23.77 20.54
C ASP A 188 14.92 -23.73 20.88
N SER A 189 15.52 -22.54 20.88
CA SER A 189 16.96 -22.35 21.07
C SER A 189 17.31 -21.60 22.35
N ILE A 190 18.37 -22.04 23.02
CA ILE A 190 18.87 -21.39 24.25
C ILE A 190 19.70 -20.13 23.91
N ASN A 191 20.29 -20.04 22.72
CA ASN A 191 21.13 -18.90 22.30
C ASN A 191 20.95 -18.55 20.80
N ASP A 192 21.29 -17.32 20.44
CA ASP A 192 21.07 -16.74 19.10
C ASP A 192 21.81 -17.51 18.00
N LYS A 193 23.05 -17.97 18.26
CA LYS A 193 23.81 -18.77 17.28
C LYS A 193 23.13 -20.11 16.98
N LYS A 194 22.52 -20.72 17.99
CA LYS A 194 21.75 -21.95 17.84
C LYS A 194 20.42 -21.69 17.14
N GLN A 195 19.84 -20.51 17.33
CA GLN A 195 18.65 -20.07 16.60
C GLN A 195 18.95 -19.90 15.10
N GLU A 196 20.00 -19.15 14.76
CA GLU A 196 20.42 -18.92 13.38
C GLU A 196 20.77 -20.25 12.66
N THR A 197 21.47 -21.16 13.33
CA THR A 197 21.79 -22.47 12.73
C THR A 197 20.58 -23.41 12.65
N GLY A 198 19.73 -23.44 13.66
CA GLY A 198 18.55 -24.32 13.71
C GLY A 198 17.38 -23.85 12.85
N GLU A 199 16.92 -22.62 13.09
CA GLU A 199 15.75 -22.05 12.41
C GLU A 199 16.09 -21.47 11.03
N TRP A 200 17.15 -20.68 10.89
CA TRP A 200 17.38 -20.00 9.61
C TRP A 200 18.06 -20.91 8.58
N ASN A 201 19.03 -21.72 9.02
CA ASN A 201 19.76 -22.60 8.11
C ASN A 201 19.06 -23.96 7.97
N LEU A 202 18.85 -24.71 9.06
CA LEU A 202 18.30 -26.07 8.95
C LEU A 202 16.85 -26.09 8.46
N ASN A 203 15.99 -25.20 8.97
CA ASN A 203 14.58 -25.18 8.54
C ASN A 203 14.44 -24.84 7.05
N ARG A 204 15.34 -24.01 6.49
CA ARG A 204 15.32 -23.69 5.06
C ARG A 204 15.59 -24.91 4.17
N PHE A 205 16.48 -25.81 4.59
CA PHE A 205 16.81 -27.03 3.83
C PHE A 205 15.90 -28.21 4.13
N TYR A 206 15.53 -28.41 5.40
CA TYR A 206 14.84 -29.62 5.86
C TYR A 206 13.41 -29.37 6.33
N GLY A 207 12.95 -28.13 6.42
CA GLY A 207 11.60 -27.80 6.89
C GLY A 207 10.51 -28.48 6.07
N GLU A 208 10.68 -28.51 4.74
CA GLU A 208 9.76 -29.20 3.83
C GLU A 208 9.74 -30.71 4.09
N ASN A 209 10.92 -31.32 4.21
CA ASN A 209 11.06 -32.76 4.42
C ASN A 209 10.64 -33.22 5.84
N THR A 210 10.69 -32.32 6.81
CA THR A 210 10.38 -32.62 8.23
C THR A 210 9.00 -32.13 8.67
N ALA A 211 8.23 -31.53 7.76
CA ALA A 211 6.92 -30.95 8.06
C ALA A 211 5.95 -31.96 8.70
N SER A 212 5.89 -33.19 8.18
CA SER A 212 5.04 -34.26 8.73
C SER A 212 5.46 -34.64 10.16
N THR A 213 6.76 -34.76 10.41
CA THR A 213 7.28 -35.06 11.75
C THR A 213 6.96 -33.94 12.74
N LYS A 214 7.09 -32.67 12.33
CA LYS A 214 6.73 -31.51 13.15
C LYS A 214 5.23 -31.49 13.48
N GLN A 215 4.38 -31.76 12.49
CA GLN A 215 2.93 -31.88 12.71
C GLN A 215 2.60 -33.00 13.72
N ASN A 216 3.25 -34.15 13.61
CA ASN A 216 3.02 -35.26 14.54
C ASN A 216 3.45 -34.95 15.98
N LEU A 217 4.49 -34.12 16.18
CA LEU A 217 4.92 -33.67 17.51
C LEU A 217 3.91 -32.70 18.15
N VAL A 218 3.21 -31.90 17.34
CA VAL A 218 2.19 -30.93 17.80
C VAL A 218 0.80 -31.58 17.94
N LEU A 219 0.52 -32.64 17.19
CA LEU A 219 -0.78 -33.32 17.15
C LEU A 219 -1.01 -34.55 18.05
N PRO A 220 -0.15 -34.95 19.02
CA PRO A 220 -0.35 -36.20 19.76
C PRO A 220 -1.65 -36.20 20.58
N PHE A 221 -2.17 -35.03 20.94
CA PHE A 221 -3.47 -34.89 21.62
C PHE A 221 -4.68 -35.27 20.74
N CYS A 222 -4.62 -35.07 19.42
CA CYS A 222 -5.74 -35.39 18.53
C CYS A 222 -5.90 -36.91 18.30
N CYS A 223 -4.79 -37.67 18.32
CA CYS A 223 -4.85 -39.11 18.14
C CYS A 223 -5.46 -39.82 19.36
N TRP A 224 -5.15 -39.33 20.57
CA TRP A 224 -5.75 -39.83 21.80
C TRP A 224 -7.24 -39.52 21.87
N CYS A 225 -7.66 -38.33 21.44
CA CYS A 225 -9.07 -37.94 21.37
C CYS A 225 -9.85 -38.76 20.33
N LYS A 226 -9.25 -39.06 19.17
CA LYS A 226 -9.84 -39.97 18.17
C LYS A 226 -9.95 -41.41 18.66
N LEU A 227 -8.94 -41.92 19.36
CA LEU A 227 -8.99 -43.24 20.01
C LEU A 227 -10.08 -43.30 21.09
N GLN A 228 -10.26 -42.22 21.84
CA GLN A 228 -11.28 -42.13 22.89
C GLN A 228 -12.69 -42.03 22.31
N GLN A 229 -12.89 -41.31 21.20
CA GLN A 229 -14.14 -41.32 20.43
C GLN A 229 -14.43 -42.71 19.82
N TYR A 230 -13.42 -43.40 19.30
CA TYR A 230 -13.59 -44.76 18.76
C TYR A 230 -13.94 -45.76 19.86
N ALA A 231 -13.33 -45.64 21.04
CA ALA A 231 -13.65 -46.46 22.21
C ALA A 231 -15.08 -46.20 22.71
N GLN A 232 -15.54 -44.94 22.72
CA GLN A 232 -16.92 -44.60 23.04
C GLN A 232 -17.92 -45.19 22.03
N TYR A 233 -17.62 -45.12 20.73
CA TYR A 233 -18.47 -45.69 19.69
C TYR A 233 -18.59 -47.22 19.80
N LEU A 234 -17.48 -47.91 20.07
CA LEU A 234 -17.47 -49.37 20.28
C LEU A 234 -18.20 -49.80 21.56
N SER A 235 -18.31 -48.92 22.56
CA SER A 235 -19.09 -49.21 23.77
C SER A 235 -20.61 -49.04 23.61
N GLN A 236 -21.05 -48.42 22.51
CA GLN A 236 -22.46 -48.21 22.17
C GLN A 236 -23.02 -49.27 21.21
N ILE A 237 -22.17 -50.16 20.69
CA ILE A 237 -22.53 -51.35 19.91
C ILE A 237 -22.61 -52.54 20.87
#